data_AF-A0A851FHS8-F1
#
_entry.id   AF-A0A851FHS8-F1
#
_cell.length_a   1.000
_cell.length_b   1.000
_cell.length_c   1.000
_cell.angle_alpha   90.00
_cell.angle_beta   90.00
_cell.angle_gamma   90.00
#
_symmetry.space_group_name_H-M   'P 1'
#
loop_
_entity.id
_entity.type
_entity.pdbx_description
1 polymer ?
#
loop_
_entity_poly.entity_id
_entity_poly.type
_entity_poly.pdbx_seq_one_letter_code
_entity_poly.pdbx_strand_id
1 'polypeptide(L)'
;QDINDWVGPPSNSDGSIKPVTINEDTTCGNDWVCEHRWRQIRNMVIFRNVVDGEPFSNWWDNGSNQVAFGRGNKGFIIFNNDDWNMSVYLQTGLPAGTYCDVISGQKEGNKCTGKQVYVSGDGMANFQINTDAEDPFVAIHVDAKL
;
A
#
# COMPACT_ATOMS: atom_id res chain seq x y z
N GLN A 1 19.11 5.71 -22.11
CA GLN A 1 20.32 5.17 -21.47
C GLN A 1 20.13 5.45 -19.98
N ASP A 2 20.12 4.41 -19.16
CA ASP A 2 19.86 4.58 -17.73
C ASP A 2 21.10 5.21 -17.10
N ILE A 3 20.89 6.28 -16.34
CA ILE A 3 21.96 7.05 -15.72
C ILE A 3 22.66 6.20 -14.64
N ASN A 4 21.98 5.19 -14.12
CA ASN A 4 22.47 4.31 -13.06
C ASN A 4 23.35 3.15 -13.54
N ASP A 5 23.56 2.98 -14.84
CA ASP A 5 24.37 1.88 -15.41
C ASP A 5 25.83 1.86 -14.90
N TRP A 6 26.32 3.00 -14.39
CA TRP A 6 27.72 3.19 -13.95
C TRP A 6 27.85 3.78 -12.54
N VAL A 7 26.74 3.94 -11.81
CA VAL A 7 26.74 4.59 -10.48
C VAL A 7 26.87 3.53 -9.40
N GLY A 8 28.00 3.54 -8.68
CA GLY A 8 28.23 2.71 -7.51
C GLY A 8 27.40 3.16 -6.29
N PRO A 9 27.46 2.42 -5.17
CA PRO A 9 26.78 2.84 -3.94
C PRO A 9 27.24 4.23 -3.49
N PRO A 10 26.42 5.00 -2.75
CA PRO A 10 26.82 6.29 -2.21
C PRO A 10 28.19 6.23 -1.53
N SER A 11 29.14 7.05 -2.00
CA SER A 11 30.53 7.01 -1.57
C SER A 11 31.04 8.39 -1.14
N ASN A 12 32.01 8.40 -0.24
CA ASN A 12 32.79 9.58 0.11
C ASN A 12 33.79 9.93 -1.02
N SER A 13 34.44 11.09 -0.92
CA SER A 13 35.45 11.53 -1.89
C SER A 13 36.70 10.66 -1.92
N ASP A 14 36.96 9.89 -0.87
CA ASP A 14 38.07 8.92 -0.77
C ASP A 14 37.72 7.53 -1.35
N GLY A 15 36.51 7.36 -1.89
CA GLY A 15 36.03 6.10 -2.45
C GLY A 15 35.47 5.10 -1.43
N SER A 16 35.46 5.43 -0.13
CA SER A 16 34.79 4.61 0.88
C SER A 16 33.27 4.72 0.78
N ILE A 17 32.55 3.64 1.11
CA ILE A 17 31.08 3.61 1.07
C ILE A 17 30.52 4.41 2.25
N LYS A 18 29.54 5.29 1.98
CA LYS A 18 28.86 6.05 3.04
C LYS A 18 28.02 5.09 3.92
N PRO A 19 28.03 5.25 5.25
CA PRO A 19 27.21 4.43 6.13
C PRO A 19 25.72 4.70 5.88
N VAL A 20 24.89 3.67 6.02
CA VAL A 20 23.42 3.83 6.00
C VAL A 20 22.97 4.41 7.33
N THR A 21 22.38 5.60 7.31
CA THR A 21 21.75 6.21 8.49
C THR A 21 20.24 6.05 8.38
N ILE A 22 19.58 5.63 9.47
CA ILE A 22 18.11 5.49 9.51
C ILE A 22 17.53 6.72 10.22
N ASN A 23 16.66 7.43 9.52
CA ASN A 23 15.96 8.60 10.04
C ASN A 23 14.77 8.17 10.92
N GLU A 24 14.20 9.12 11.69
CA GLU A 24 13.04 8.84 12.56
C GLU A 24 11.79 8.39 11.78
N ASP A 25 11.62 8.90 10.56
CA ASP A 25 10.55 8.51 9.63
C ASP A 25 10.83 7.17 8.91
N THR A 26 11.87 6.45 9.33
CA THR A 26 12.37 5.18 8.79
C THR A 26 13.01 5.24 7.41
N THR A 27 13.10 6.42 6.78
CA THR A 27 13.85 6.61 5.53
C THR A 27 15.35 6.52 5.78
N CYS A 28 16.13 6.42 4.70
CA CYS A 28 17.59 6.40 4.79
C CYS A 28 18.19 7.76 4.46
N GLY A 29 19.28 8.11 5.14
CA GLY A 29 20.13 9.25 4.81
C GLY A 29 21.35 8.84 3.98
N ASN A 30 22.27 9.78 3.76
CA ASN A 30 23.51 9.59 2.99
C ASN A 30 23.27 9.07 1.55
N ASP A 31 22.26 9.61 0.88
CA ASP A 31 21.88 9.30 -0.51
C ASP A 31 21.39 7.86 -0.74
N TRP A 32 21.19 7.08 0.32
CA TRP A 32 20.56 5.77 0.24
C TRP A 32 19.04 5.92 0.07
N VAL A 33 18.47 5.32 -0.98
CA VAL A 33 17.04 5.46 -1.31
C VAL A 33 16.14 4.66 -0.37
N CYS A 34 16.51 3.40 -0.09
CA CYS A 34 15.81 2.50 0.84
C CYS A 34 14.31 2.34 0.59
N GLU A 35 13.92 2.05 -0.65
CA GLU A 35 12.54 1.78 -1.06
C GLU A 35 11.88 0.69 -0.19
N HIS A 36 12.65 -0.32 0.21
CA HIS A 36 12.20 -1.40 1.11
C HIS A 36 11.75 -0.91 2.50
N ARG A 37 12.02 0.34 2.87
CA ARG A 37 11.59 0.98 4.12
C ARG A 37 10.40 1.91 3.93
N TRP A 38 10.11 2.33 2.70
CA TRP A 38 8.94 3.16 2.43
C TRP A 38 7.69 2.43 2.88
N ARG A 39 6.83 3.13 3.62
CA ARG A 39 5.64 2.56 4.27
C ARG A 39 4.80 1.76 3.28
N GLN A 40 4.53 2.36 2.11
CA GLN A 40 3.73 1.77 1.04
C GLN A 40 4.31 0.42 0.57
N ILE A 41 5.63 0.33 0.40
CA ILE A 41 6.31 -0.88 -0.07
C ILE A 41 6.39 -1.93 1.03
N ARG A 42 6.88 -1.54 2.23
CA ARG A 42 7.01 -2.44 3.38
C ARG A 42 5.66 -3.05 3.74
N ASN A 43 4.60 -2.25 3.77
CA ASN A 43 3.28 -2.74 4.12
C ASN A 43 2.69 -3.63 3.04
N MET A 44 3.03 -3.43 1.76
CA MET A 44 2.64 -4.36 0.70
C MET A 44 3.42 -5.68 0.73
N VAL A 45 4.66 -5.69 1.24
CA VAL A 45 5.37 -6.94 1.57
C VAL A 45 4.62 -7.70 2.68
N ILE A 46 4.18 -7.00 3.72
CA ILE A 46 3.36 -7.59 4.79
C ILE A 46 2.02 -8.09 4.23
N PHE A 47 1.33 -7.28 3.43
CA PHE A 47 0.09 -7.67 2.75
C PHE A 47 0.26 -8.99 2.02
N ARG A 48 1.33 -9.15 1.24
CA ARG A 48 1.62 -10.39 0.50
C ARG A 48 1.77 -11.59 1.43
N ASN A 49 2.42 -11.43 2.58
CA ASN A 49 2.55 -12.49 3.58
C ASN A 49 1.20 -12.85 4.21
N VAL A 50 0.37 -11.86 4.53
CA VAL A 50 -0.95 -12.06 5.14
C VAL A 50 -1.89 -12.82 4.20
N VAL A 51 -1.86 -12.50 2.91
CA VAL A 51 -2.74 -13.10 1.89
C VAL A 51 -2.12 -14.34 1.21
N ASP A 52 -1.04 -14.87 1.76
CA ASP A 52 -0.38 -16.03 1.16
C ASP A 52 -1.32 -17.25 1.08
N GLY A 53 -1.21 -17.98 -0.03
CA GLY A 53 -2.08 -19.11 -0.36
C GLY A 53 -3.52 -18.75 -0.83
N GLU A 54 -3.99 -17.51 -0.64
CA GLU A 54 -5.34 -17.13 -1.04
C GLU A 54 -5.48 -16.96 -2.55
N PRO A 55 -6.59 -17.40 -3.17
CA PRO A 55 -6.81 -17.23 -4.60
C PRO A 55 -7.03 -15.74 -4.93
N PHE A 56 -6.77 -15.39 -6.18
CA PHE A 56 -7.25 -14.13 -6.75
C PHE A 56 -8.79 -14.16 -6.82
N SER A 57 -9.46 -13.12 -6.35
CA SER A 57 -10.92 -13.05 -6.25
C SER A 57 -11.42 -11.61 -6.46
N ASN A 58 -12.74 -11.44 -6.58
CA ASN A 58 -13.41 -10.14 -6.56
C ASN A 58 -12.79 -9.07 -7.48
N TRP A 59 -12.40 -9.48 -8.69
CA TRP A 59 -11.94 -8.55 -9.71
C TRP A 59 -13.04 -7.56 -10.06
N TRP A 60 -12.67 -6.30 -10.17
CA TRP A 60 -13.52 -5.23 -10.65
C TRP A 60 -12.67 -4.24 -11.43
N ASP A 61 -13.23 -3.71 -12.51
CA ASP A 61 -12.66 -2.61 -13.27
C ASP A 61 -13.78 -1.70 -13.78
N ASN A 62 -13.43 -0.47 -14.12
CA ASN A 62 -14.36 0.49 -14.74
C ASN A 62 -14.28 0.52 -16.28
N GLY A 63 -13.56 -0.41 -16.91
CA GLY A 63 -13.24 -0.38 -18.34
C GLY A 63 -12.14 0.63 -18.73
N SER A 64 -11.49 1.28 -17.75
CA SER A 64 -10.38 2.23 -17.92
C SER A 64 -9.25 1.88 -16.93
N ASN A 65 -8.83 2.79 -16.03
CA ASN A 65 -7.69 2.59 -15.13
C ASN A 65 -8.06 2.60 -13.64
N GLN A 66 -9.34 2.41 -13.31
CA GLN A 66 -9.75 2.06 -11.95
C GLN A 66 -9.96 0.56 -11.87
N VAL A 67 -9.19 -0.09 -11.00
CA VAL A 67 -9.21 -1.55 -10.85
C VAL A 67 -9.14 -1.93 -9.38
N ALA A 68 -9.75 -3.06 -9.03
CA ALA A 68 -9.70 -3.62 -7.68
C ALA A 68 -9.72 -5.14 -7.73
N PHE A 69 -9.13 -5.77 -6.71
CA PHE A 69 -9.22 -7.20 -6.52
C PHE A 69 -9.00 -7.62 -5.08
N GLY A 70 -9.53 -8.80 -4.77
CA GLY A 70 -9.34 -9.50 -3.51
C GLY A 70 -8.32 -10.62 -3.60
N ARG A 71 -7.87 -11.05 -2.42
CA ARG A 71 -7.13 -12.28 -2.19
C ARG A 71 -7.87 -13.11 -1.16
N GLY A 72 -8.72 -14.01 -1.66
CA GLY A 72 -9.63 -14.81 -0.85
C GLY A 72 -10.47 -13.94 0.06
N ASN A 73 -10.41 -14.23 1.36
CA ASN A 73 -11.04 -13.44 2.43
C ASN A 73 -10.03 -12.73 3.35
N LYS A 74 -8.77 -12.59 2.90
CA LYS A 74 -7.68 -12.04 3.73
C LYS A 74 -7.19 -10.66 3.34
N GLY A 75 -7.33 -10.26 2.07
CA GLY A 75 -6.95 -8.92 1.65
C GLY A 75 -7.72 -8.42 0.44
N PHE A 76 -7.77 -7.10 0.31
CA PHE A 76 -8.38 -6.40 -0.81
C PHE A 76 -7.56 -5.15 -1.15
N ILE A 77 -7.41 -4.86 -2.43
CA ILE A 77 -6.67 -3.70 -2.93
C ILE A 77 -7.42 -3.06 -4.08
N ILE A 78 -7.34 -1.73 -4.17
CA ILE A 78 -8.02 -0.91 -5.17
C ILE A 78 -7.11 0.22 -5.62
N PHE A 79 -7.15 0.54 -6.91
CA PHE A 79 -6.32 1.54 -7.58
C PHE A 79 -7.19 2.50 -8.37
N ASN A 80 -6.78 3.77 -8.39
CA ASN A 80 -7.33 4.78 -9.29
C ASN A 80 -6.18 5.42 -10.08
N ASN A 81 -5.98 4.99 -11.32
CA ASN A 81 -5.01 5.60 -12.23
C ASN A 81 -5.71 6.30 -13.41
N ASP A 82 -6.99 6.67 -13.24
CA ASP A 82 -7.71 7.55 -14.16
C ASP A 82 -7.54 9.02 -13.75
N ASP A 83 -7.87 9.93 -14.66
CA ASP A 83 -7.80 11.38 -14.44
C ASP A 83 -9.02 11.95 -13.67
N TRP A 84 -9.89 11.10 -13.12
CA TRP A 84 -11.04 11.50 -12.31
C TRP A 84 -11.18 10.71 -10.99
N ASN A 85 -11.85 11.35 -10.02
CA ASN A 85 -12.05 10.78 -8.69
C ASN A 85 -12.90 9.50 -8.74
N MET A 86 -12.55 8.56 -7.87
CA MET A 86 -13.26 7.30 -7.69
C MET A 86 -14.12 7.35 -6.42
N SER A 87 -15.38 6.91 -6.50
CA SER A 87 -16.25 6.66 -5.35
C SER A 87 -17.17 5.49 -5.65
N VAL A 88 -16.80 4.29 -5.20
CA VAL A 88 -17.52 3.04 -5.54
C VAL A 88 -17.68 2.13 -4.33
N TYR A 89 -18.77 1.34 -4.33
CA TYR A 89 -19.01 0.25 -3.39
C TYR A 89 -18.62 -1.07 -4.03
N LEU A 90 -17.65 -1.79 -3.44
CA LEU A 90 -17.14 -3.05 -3.99
C LEU A 90 -17.22 -4.19 -2.98
N GLN A 91 -17.40 -5.40 -3.52
CA GLN A 91 -17.34 -6.65 -2.75
C GLN A 91 -15.89 -6.96 -2.44
N THR A 92 -15.51 -6.87 -1.16
CA THR A 92 -14.13 -7.11 -0.73
C THR A 92 -13.85 -8.59 -0.49
N GLY A 93 -14.88 -9.36 -0.09
CA GLY A 93 -14.74 -10.72 0.43
C GLY A 93 -14.18 -10.78 1.86
N LEU A 94 -13.90 -9.63 2.47
CA LEU A 94 -13.38 -9.55 3.83
C LEU A 94 -14.50 -9.67 4.88
N PRO A 95 -14.20 -10.19 6.07
CA PRO A 95 -15.12 -10.14 7.20
C PRO A 95 -15.47 -8.70 7.58
N ALA A 96 -16.70 -8.48 8.05
CA ALA A 96 -17.15 -7.17 8.50
C ALA A 96 -16.27 -6.57 9.61
N GLY A 97 -16.05 -5.26 9.55
CA GLY A 97 -15.29 -4.50 10.53
C GLY A 97 -14.57 -3.30 9.93
N THR A 98 -13.78 -2.63 10.76
CA THR A 98 -12.99 -1.46 10.36
C THR A 98 -11.56 -1.87 10.09
N TYR A 99 -11.03 -1.49 8.93
CA TYR A 99 -9.69 -1.82 8.49
C TYR A 99 -8.87 -0.54 8.31
N CYS A 100 -7.60 -0.59 8.70
CA CYS A 100 -6.65 0.47 8.40
C CYS A 100 -6.13 0.32 6.96
N ASP A 101 -6.17 1.41 6.20
CA ASP A 101 -5.45 1.47 4.93
C ASP A 101 -3.94 1.49 5.20
N VAL A 102 -3.25 0.46 4.71
CA VAL A 102 -1.82 0.28 4.95
C VAL A 102 -0.94 1.10 3.99
N ILE A 103 -1.55 1.83 3.05
CA ILE A 103 -0.85 2.71 2.12
C ILE A 103 -0.75 4.12 2.72
N SER A 104 -1.89 4.73 3.06
CA SER A 104 -1.90 6.05 3.70
C SER A 104 -1.43 6.03 5.17
N GLY A 105 -1.39 4.86 5.81
CA GLY A 105 -0.94 4.73 7.19
C GLY A 105 -0.68 3.29 7.61
N GLN A 106 -0.93 2.99 8.89
CA GLN A 106 -0.80 1.66 9.47
C GLN A 106 -1.70 1.49 10.70
N LYS A 107 -1.84 0.25 11.16
CA LYS A 107 -2.50 -0.07 12.43
C LYS A 107 -1.51 0.06 13.59
N GLU A 108 -1.84 0.87 14.59
CA GLU A 108 -1.09 1.02 15.82
C GLU A 108 -2.01 0.72 17.02
N GLY A 109 -1.87 -0.49 17.57
CA GLY A 109 -2.79 -0.99 18.59
C GLY A 109 -4.22 -1.07 18.04
N ASN A 110 -5.13 -0.29 18.62
CA ASN A 110 -6.55 -0.24 18.24
C ASN A 110 -6.91 1.02 17.43
N LYS A 111 -5.94 1.62 16.73
CA LYS A 111 -6.14 2.83 15.92
C LYS A 111 -5.44 2.71 14.57
N CYS A 112 -5.99 3.39 13.58
CA CYS A 112 -5.36 3.60 12.29
C CYS A 112 -4.72 4.99 12.25
N THR A 113 -3.48 5.08 11.77
CA THR A 113 -2.81 6.37 11.56
C THR A 113 -3.23 7.03 10.24
N GLY A 114 -3.71 6.24 9.28
CA GLY A 114 -4.20 6.69 7.98
C GLY A 114 -5.71 6.55 7.81
N LYS A 115 -6.15 6.38 6.57
CA LYS A 115 -7.56 6.18 6.21
C LYS A 115 -8.11 4.89 6.83
N GLN A 116 -9.42 4.89 7.09
CA GLN A 116 -10.16 3.73 7.58
C GLN A 116 -11.15 3.29 6.51
N VAL A 117 -11.26 1.98 6.32
CA VAL A 117 -12.26 1.36 5.45
C VAL A 117 -13.20 0.53 6.30
N TYR A 118 -14.49 0.82 6.19
CA TYR A 118 -15.53 0.04 6.84
C TYR A 118 -16.07 -1.01 5.88
N VAL A 119 -15.94 -2.28 6.26
CA VAL A 119 -16.51 -3.43 5.55
C VAL A 119 -17.81 -3.82 6.26
N SER A 120 -18.92 -3.81 5.54
CA SER A 120 -20.25 -4.20 6.05
C SER A 120 -20.41 -5.71 6.20
N GLY A 121 -21.52 -6.13 6.83
CA GLY A 121 -21.86 -7.53 7.11
C GLY A 121 -21.89 -8.45 5.88
N ASP A 122 -22.13 -7.89 4.71
CA ASP A 122 -22.18 -8.54 3.41
C ASP A 122 -20.84 -8.49 2.65
N GLY A 123 -19.76 -8.01 3.29
CA GLY A 123 -18.41 -7.93 2.70
C GLY A 123 -18.19 -6.74 1.78
N MET A 124 -19.18 -5.85 1.62
CA MET A 124 -19.06 -4.64 0.80
C MET A 124 -18.31 -3.52 1.54
N ALA A 125 -17.60 -2.68 0.82
CA ALA A 125 -17.00 -1.46 1.37
C ALA A 125 -17.03 -0.31 0.35
N ASN A 126 -17.14 0.92 0.86
CA ASN A 126 -17.04 2.13 0.06
C ASN A 126 -15.57 2.57 -0.04
N PHE A 127 -15.10 2.84 -1.26
CA PHE A 127 -13.76 3.35 -1.52
C PHE A 127 -13.86 4.71 -2.20
N GLN A 128 -13.14 5.69 -1.64
CA GLN A 128 -13.03 7.03 -2.19
C GLN A 128 -11.55 7.37 -2.39
N ILE A 129 -11.15 7.51 -3.66
CA ILE A 129 -9.76 7.78 -4.04
C ILE A 129 -9.78 8.97 -5.01
N ASN A 130 -9.30 10.11 -4.54
CA ASN A 130 -9.13 11.29 -5.38
C ASN A 130 -7.86 11.16 -6.22
N THR A 131 -7.83 11.84 -7.36
CA THR A 131 -6.66 11.86 -8.24
C THR A 131 -5.51 12.73 -7.74
N ASP A 132 -5.76 13.59 -6.75
CA ASP A 132 -4.76 14.40 -6.06
C ASP A 132 -4.19 13.72 -4.81
N ALA A 133 -4.56 12.46 -4.54
CA ALA A 133 -4.00 11.68 -3.44
C ALA A 133 -2.49 11.41 -3.69
N GLU A 134 -1.69 11.51 -2.63
CA GLU A 134 -0.24 11.16 -2.67
C GLU A 134 -0.03 9.75 -3.23
N ASP A 135 -0.82 8.79 -2.75
CA ASP A 135 -0.87 7.42 -3.20
C ASP A 135 -2.31 7.11 -3.67
N PRO A 136 -2.59 7.03 -4.99
CA PRO A 136 -3.94 6.85 -5.51
C PRO A 136 -4.38 5.37 -5.51
N PHE A 137 -4.13 4.68 -4.40
CA PHE A 137 -4.55 3.30 -4.18
C PHE A 137 -4.72 3.02 -2.68
N VAL A 138 -5.56 2.04 -2.33
CA VAL A 138 -5.86 1.66 -0.94
C VAL A 138 -5.72 0.15 -0.81
N ALA A 139 -5.09 -0.30 0.28
CA ALA A 139 -4.92 -1.72 0.57
C ALA A 139 -5.33 -2.03 2.01
N ILE A 140 -6.13 -3.08 2.18
CA ILE A 140 -6.61 -3.54 3.49
C ILE A 140 -6.48 -5.06 3.60
N HIS A 141 -6.17 -5.56 4.80
CA HIS A 141 -6.04 -6.99 5.06
C HIS A 141 -6.42 -7.33 6.51
N VAL A 142 -6.64 -8.61 6.80
CA VAL A 142 -7.15 -9.10 8.09
C VAL A 142 -6.32 -8.67 9.30
N ASP A 143 -4.99 -8.63 9.20
CA ASP A 143 -4.14 -8.16 10.30
C ASP A 143 -4.21 -6.63 10.55
N ALA A 144 -4.67 -5.86 9.55
CA ALA A 144 -4.93 -4.42 9.66
C ALA A 144 -6.37 -4.10 10.11
N LYS A 145 -7.17 -5.11 10.46
CA LYS A 145 -8.50 -4.95 11.05
C LYS A 145 -8.40 -4.48 12.51
N LEU A 146 -9.21 -3.51 12.92
CA LEU A 146 -9.36 -3.07 14.31
C LEU A 146 -10.18 -4.07 15.16
#